data_AF-A0A968XTE6-F1
#
_entry.id   AF-A0A968XTE6-F1
#
_cell.length_a   1.000
_cell.length_b   1.000
_cell.length_c   1.000
_cell.angle_alpha   90.00
_cell.angle_beta   90.00
_cell.angle_gamma   90.00
#
_symmetry.space_group_name_H-M   'P 1'
#
loop_
_entity.id
_entity.type
_entity.pdbx_description
1 polymer ?
#
loop_
_entity_poly.entity_id
_entity_poly.type
_entity_poly.pdbx_seq_one_letter_code
_entity_poly.pdbx_strand_id
1 'polypeptide(L)' 'MDYLKFTNVDTAALIHRGKVPERDRYTLFYDYTSRLPRRPYYCKSSLPEPELSRVARVLNQRQRECVFWRESGRVRGSGG' A
#
# COMPACT_ATOMS: atom_id res chain seq x y z
N MET A 1 -2.96 0.06 -32.63
CA MET A 1 -2.47 -0.69 -31.45
C MET A 1 -2.56 0.25 -30.28
N ASP A 2 -3.74 0.27 -29.65
CA ASP A 2 -4.05 1.22 -28.59
C ASP A 2 -3.33 0.79 -27.32
N TYR A 3 -2.45 1.67 -26.83
CA TYR A 3 -1.89 1.53 -25.51
C TYR A 3 -3.04 1.58 -24.50
N LEU A 4 -3.37 0.43 -23.92
CA LEU A 4 -4.11 0.34 -22.68
C LEU A 4 -3.34 1.15 -21.62
N LYS A 5 -3.74 2.42 -21.47
CA LYS A 5 -3.54 3.17 -20.24
C LYS A 5 -4.17 2.32 -19.14
N PHE A 6 -3.34 1.62 -18.37
CA PHE A 6 -3.70 1.22 -17.03
C PHE A 6 -3.90 2.51 -16.24
N THR A 7 -5.11 3.06 -16.29
CA THR A 7 -5.56 3.94 -15.24
C THR A 7 -5.51 3.08 -13.98
N ASN A 8 -4.63 3.42 -13.04
CA ASN A 8 -4.79 2.97 -11.66
C ASN A 8 -6.20 3.39 -11.28
N VAL A 9 -7.15 2.46 -11.38
CA VAL A 9 -8.48 2.65 -10.83
C VAL A 9 -8.22 2.93 -9.36
N ASP A 10 -8.57 4.14 -8.93
CA ASP A 10 -8.60 4.46 -7.52
C ASP A 10 -9.70 3.59 -6.94
N THR A 11 -9.36 2.36 -6.55
CA THR A 11 -10.34 1.42 -5.97
C THR A 11 -10.93 2.01 -4.70
N ALA A 12 -10.28 3.00 -4.09
CA ALA A 12 -10.84 3.78 -3.00
C ALA A 12 -12.06 4.64 -3.42
N ALA A 13 -12.28 4.88 -4.72
CA ALA A 13 -13.49 5.52 -5.23
C ALA A 13 -14.67 4.53 -5.42
N LEU A 14 -14.44 3.22 -5.33
CA LEU A 14 -15.50 2.22 -5.46
C LEU A 14 -16.18 2.00 -4.10
N ILE A 15 -17.42 2.45 -3.99
CA ILE A 15 -18.26 2.14 -2.84
C ILE A 15 -18.65 0.65 -2.93
N HIS A 16 -18.25 -0.13 -1.94
CA HIS A 16 -18.57 -1.55 -1.85
C HIS A 16 -18.97 -1.92 -0.42
N ARG A 17 -19.78 -2.97 -0.29
CA ARG A 17 -20.19 -3.54 1.00
C ARG A 17 -20.24 -5.05 0.87
N GLY A 18 -19.77 -5.76 1.91
CA GLY A 18 -19.96 -7.20 1.98
C GLY A 18 -21.44 -7.59 2.04
N LYS A 19 -21.83 -8.65 1.33
CA LYS A 19 -23.17 -9.26 1.47
C LYS A 19 -23.36 -9.78 2.89
N VAL A 20 -24.61 -9.74 3.40
CA VAL A 20 -24.99 -10.39 4.67
C VAL A 20 -24.53 -11.85 4.66
N PRO A 21 -23.75 -12.30 5.66
CA PRO A 21 -23.28 -13.67 5.72
C PRO A 21 -24.42 -14.64 6.10
N GLU A 22 -24.52 -15.76 5.38
CA GLU A 22 -25.47 -16.86 5.68
C GLU A 22 -24.81 -17.94 6.57
N ARG A 23 -23.49 -17.86 6.76
CA ARG A 23 -22.63 -18.70 7.58
C ARG A 23 -21.31 -17.97 7.85
N ASP A 24 -20.45 -18.53 8.69
CA ASP A 24 -19.12 -18.00 8.95
C ASP A 24 -18.33 -17.84 7.64
N ARG A 25 -17.77 -16.64 7.46
CA ARG A 25 -17.00 -16.26 6.27
C ARG A 25 -15.77 -15.48 6.70
N TYR A 26 -14.61 -16.07 6.47
CA TYR A 26 -13.32 -15.42 6.65
C TYR A 26 -12.85 -14.80 5.34
N THR A 27 -12.18 -13.67 5.42
CA THR A 27 -11.61 -13.00 4.26
C THR A 27 -10.30 -12.33 4.65
N LEU A 28 -9.37 -12.27 3.70
CA LEU A 28 -8.13 -11.53 3.82
C LEU A 28 -8.17 -10.39 2.82
N PHE A 29 -7.94 -9.18 3.30
CA PHE A 29 -7.85 -7.99 2.47
C PHE A 29 -6.39 -7.61 2.28
N TYR A 30 -6.01 -7.33 1.04
CA TYR A 30 -4.72 -6.76 0.70
C TYR A 30 -4.95 -5.40 0.07
N ASP A 31 -4.71 -4.36 0.84
CA ASP A 31 -4.79 -2.99 0.35
C ASP A 31 -3.41 -2.57 -0.19
N TYR A 32 -3.40 -2.08 -1.42
CA TYR A 32 -2.20 -1.58 -2.07
C TYR A 32 -2.37 -0.09 -2.38
N THR A 33 -1.26 0.62 -2.28
CA THR A 33 -1.21 2.03 -2.66
C THR A 33 0.05 2.30 -3.46
N SER A 34 0.01 3.35 -4.28
CA SER A 34 1.20 3.84 -4.98
C SER A 34 2.28 4.25 -3.97
N ARG A 35 3.57 4.18 -4.36
CA ARG A 35 4.69 4.74 -3.57
C ARG A 35 4.57 6.26 -3.39
N LEU A 36 3.77 6.91 -4.24
CA LEU A 36 3.42 8.33 -4.17
C LEU A 36 1.89 8.46 -4.06
N PRO A 37 1.29 8.12 -2.90
CA PRO A 37 -0.15 8.17 -2.74
C PRO A 37 -0.65 9.62 -2.74
N ARG A 38 -1.80 9.88 -3.37
CA ARG A 38 -2.43 11.22 -3.38
C ARG A 38 -2.78 11.71 -1.97
N ARG A 39 -3.03 10.79 -1.03
CA ARG A 39 -3.38 11.08 0.36
C ARG A 39 -2.49 10.29 1.33
N PRO A 40 -1.20 10.64 1.48
CA PRO A 40 -0.22 9.92 2.30
C PRO A 40 -0.66 9.65 3.74
N TYR A 41 -1.46 10.56 4.30
CA TYR A 41 -1.93 10.49 5.69
C TYR A 41 -2.75 9.23 5.98
N TYR A 42 -3.52 8.73 5.01
CA TYR A 42 -4.32 7.51 5.17
C TYR A 42 -3.55 6.22 4.93
N CYS A 43 -2.32 6.30 4.41
CA CYS A 43 -1.47 5.14 4.11
C CYS A 43 -0.47 4.83 5.23
N LYS A 44 -0.83 5.14 6.48
CA LYS A 44 0.00 4.88 7.66
C LYS A 44 -0.29 3.47 8.19
N SER A 45 0.76 2.77 8.61
CA SER A 45 0.61 1.54 9.36
C SER A 45 -0.05 1.83 10.71
N SER A 46 -0.86 0.89 11.20
CA SER A 46 -1.34 0.89 12.58
C SER A 46 -0.24 0.49 13.58
N LEU A 47 0.83 -0.16 13.11
CA LEU A 47 1.98 -0.50 13.93
C LEU A 47 2.94 0.69 14.05
N PRO A 48 3.49 0.94 15.25
CA PRO A 48 4.55 1.92 15.43
C PRO A 48 5.85 1.48 14.75
N GLU A 49 6.73 2.43 14.46
CA GLU A 49 7.97 2.21 13.71
C GLU A 49 8.91 1.13 14.28
N PRO A 50 9.10 1.01 15.62
CA PRO A 50 9.92 -0.08 16.18
C PRO A 50 9.35 -1.47 15.88
N GLU A 51 8.03 -1.62 15.90
CA GLU A 51 7.35 -2.88 15.59
C GLU A 51 7.44 -3.22 14.10
N LEU A 52 7.26 -2.21 13.24
CA LEU A 52 7.50 -2.36 11.80
C LEU A 52 8.93 -2.80 11.50
N SER A 53 9.91 -2.19 12.17
CA SER A 53 11.32 -2.55 12.05
C SER A 53 11.58 -3.98 12.45
N ARG A 54 10.94 -4.47 13.52
CA ARG A 54 11.04 -5.86 13.96
C ARG A 54 10.49 -6.84 12.91
N VAL A 55 9.30 -6.56 12.37
CA VAL A 55 8.68 -7.38 11.31
C VAL A 55 9.51 -7.36 10.03
N ALA A 56 10.09 -6.21 9.68
CA ALA A 56 10.87 -6.04 8.47
C ALA A 56 12.15 -6.89 8.40
N ARG A 57 12.68 -7.37 9.53
CA ARG A 57 13.94 -8.16 9.58
C ARG A 57 13.88 -9.47 8.79
N VAL A 58 12.69 -10.05 8.67
CA VAL A 58 12.48 -11.32 7.93
C VAL A 58 11.99 -11.11 6.50
N LEU A 59 11.80 -9.85 6.08
CA LEU A 59 11.28 -9.50 4.77
C LEU A 59 12.40 -9.32 3.75
N ASN A 60 12.13 -9.68 2.50
CA ASN A 60 13.05 -9.38 1.40
C ASN A 60 13.10 -7.87 1.11
N GLN A 61 14.09 -7.44 0.32
CA GLN A 61 14.32 -6.02 0.04
C GLN A 61 13.08 -5.31 -0.53
N ARG A 62 12.41 -5.95 -1.50
CA ARG A 62 11.20 -5.40 -2.13
C ARG A 62 10.05 -5.20 -1.13
N GLN A 63 9.86 -6.15 -0.23
CA GLN A 63 8.84 -6.05 0.83
C GLN A 63 9.19 -4.97 1.84
N ARG A 64 10.46 -4.86 2.23
CA ARG A 64 10.93 -3.79 3.13
C ARG A 64 10.67 -2.41 2.54
N GLU A 65 10.91 -2.23 1.23
CA GLU A 65 10.58 -0.98 0.54
C GLU A 65 9.08 -0.65 0.54
N CYS A 66 8.20 -1.65 0.54
CA CYS A 66 6.76 -1.44 0.69
C CYS A 66 6.39 -0.99 2.11
N VAL A 67 7.03 -1.57 3.14
CA VAL A 67 6.81 -1.18 4.54
C VAL A 67 7.27 0.27 4.78
N PHE A 68 8.46 0.62 4.30
CA PHE A 68 9.08 1.94 4.47
C PHE A 68 8.95 2.82 3.22
N TRP A 69 7.79 2.76 2.55
CA TRP A 69 7.56 3.40 1.25
C TRP A 69 7.86 4.91 1.25
N ARG A 70 7.69 5.60 2.38
CA ARG A 70 7.96 7.03 2.54
C ARG A 70 9.44 7.40 2.42
N GLU A 71 10.33 6.49 2.77
CA GLU A 71 11.77 6.71 2.67
C GLU A 71 12.26 6.44 1.25
N SER A 72 11.65 5.46 0.58
CA SER A 72 11.98 5.08 -0.80
C SER A 72 11.59 6.14 -1.84
N GLY A 73 10.61 6.99 -1.53
CA GLY A 73 10.09 8.04 -2.41
C GLY A 73 10.90 9.34 -2.43
N ARG A 74 11.90 9.49 -1.55
CA ARG A 74 12.88 10.57 -1.68
C ARG A 74 13.79 10.25 -2.84
N VAL A 75 13.39 10.67 -4.04
CA VAL A 75 14.35 10.87 -5.14
C VAL A 75 15.48 11.70 -4.56
N ARG A 76 16.71 11.18 -4.62
CA ARG A 76 17.91 11.97 -4.35
C ARG A 76 17.80 13.18 -5.26
N GLY A 77 17.65 14.37 -4.69
CA GLY A 77 17.80 15.60 -5.46
C GLY A 77 19.13 15.48 -6.20
N SER A 78 19.07 15.50 -7.53
CA SER A 78 20.24 15.75 -8.35
C SER A 78 20.73 17.14 -7.95
N GLY A 79 21.71 17.18 -7.05
CA GLY A 79 22.52 18.37 -6.81
C GLY A 79 23.29 18.64 -8.09
N GLY A 80 22.86 19.67 -8.80
CA GLY A 80 23.63 20.41 -9.80
C GLY A 80 23.80 21.83 -9.29
#